data_AF-A0A5N5GU69-F1
#
_entry.id   AF-A0A5N5GU69-F1
#
_cell.length_a   1.000
_cell.length_b   1.000
_cell.length_c   1.000
_cell.angle_alpha   90.00
_cell.angle_beta   90.00
_cell.angle_gamma   90.00
#
_symmetry.space_group_name_H-M   'P 1'
#
loop_
_entity.id
_entity.type
_entity.pdbx_description
1 polymer ?
#
loop_
_entity_poly.entity_id
_entity_poly.type
_entity_poly.pdbx_seq_one_letter_code
_entity_poly.pdbx_strand_id
1 'polypeptide(L)'
;MAAKLMHAVQYKSFGGGPSGLKHVEIPIPTLKKDEVLLKLEAASLNPGSLVDWATEVYNGVRRIDLTDVAGEMVEVGQGVKKFKVGDKVVALLSYSFAAAKEKSVVAWPLEVSADEGSSLPVVGLSAHQALTKDAGIKLDRTGELKNVLITGAAGGLGNTHVTATCGARNIELVKSLGADEVLDYMTPEGVALKSPSATDVAGEVVEVGQGAKKFKFGDKVVLLCHFSGRLAEFAATNERLMVARPPEVSAAEGACLPVAGLTAPQTLTQCARVKLDGTGQNKEHIDHCCLWWRGALCSPTSKAWDTNVTATCGACNIELVKSLGADEVLEYRNVDGAALKSPSGRKYDFNLTFSKKQLVPLLMIPKDVNLEYLVKLVKEGKLKPVIDSMHPLSKAEDAWLKSIDGHATGNIILEL
;
A
#
# COMPACT_ATOMS: atom_id res chain seq x y z
N MET A 1 -15.88 -10.62 -41.89
CA MET A 1 -16.84 -11.01 -40.82
C MET A 1 -16.95 -9.86 -39.84
N ALA A 2 -18.14 -9.55 -39.35
CA ALA A 2 -18.31 -8.53 -38.31
C ALA A 2 -17.53 -8.93 -37.05
N ALA A 3 -16.86 -7.99 -36.40
CA ALA A 3 -16.17 -8.24 -35.14
C ALA A 3 -17.21 -8.62 -34.07
N LYS A 4 -16.94 -9.69 -33.30
CA LYS A 4 -17.74 -9.99 -32.11
C LYS A 4 -17.45 -8.91 -31.07
N LEU A 5 -18.50 -8.37 -30.45
CA LEU A 5 -18.40 -7.31 -29.44
C LEU A 5 -18.69 -7.87 -28.04
N MET A 6 -18.24 -7.15 -27.03
CA MET A 6 -18.56 -7.36 -25.62
C MET A 6 -18.78 -6.02 -24.91
N HIS A 7 -19.56 -6.04 -23.83
CA HIS A 7 -19.73 -4.88 -22.97
C HIS A 7 -18.49 -4.65 -22.11
N ALA A 8 -18.10 -3.39 -21.96
CA ALA A 8 -17.02 -2.97 -21.10
C ALA A 8 -17.32 -1.59 -20.50
N VAL A 9 -16.55 -1.22 -19.48
CA VAL A 9 -16.63 0.09 -18.85
C VAL A 9 -15.30 0.83 -19.03
N GLN A 10 -15.37 2.04 -19.57
CA GLN A 10 -14.22 2.86 -19.93
C GLN A 10 -14.38 4.30 -19.45
N TYR A 11 -13.29 5.08 -19.46
CA TYR A 11 -13.34 6.52 -19.16
C TYR A 11 -12.49 7.31 -20.17
N LYS A 12 -12.94 8.52 -20.50
CA LYS A 12 -12.32 9.35 -21.56
C LYS A 12 -11.20 10.26 -21.06
N SER A 13 -11.20 10.63 -19.78
CA SER A 13 -10.23 11.57 -19.20
C SER A 13 -10.03 11.33 -17.70
N PHE A 14 -8.86 11.75 -17.20
CA PHE A 14 -8.53 11.72 -15.77
C PHE A 14 -9.47 12.62 -14.94
N GLY A 15 -9.61 12.31 -13.65
CA GLY A 15 -10.31 13.15 -12.68
C GLY A 15 -11.85 13.18 -12.78
N GLY A 16 -12.45 12.39 -13.67
CA GLY A 16 -13.91 12.33 -13.84
C GLY A 16 -14.66 11.54 -12.74
N GLY A 17 -13.93 10.82 -11.89
CA GLY A 17 -14.50 9.92 -10.88
C GLY A 17 -15.47 8.90 -11.48
N PRO A 18 -16.37 8.34 -10.67
CA PRO A 18 -17.39 7.38 -11.12
C PRO A 18 -18.30 7.95 -12.22
N SER A 19 -18.62 9.25 -12.18
CA SER A 19 -19.41 9.92 -13.24
C SER A 19 -18.73 9.96 -14.62
N GLY A 20 -17.41 9.75 -14.66
CA GLY A 20 -16.61 9.69 -15.87
C GLY A 20 -16.72 8.35 -16.60
N LEU A 21 -17.31 7.33 -15.96
CA LEU A 21 -17.49 6.01 -16.55
C LEU A 21 -18.49 6.03 -17.71
N LYS A 22 -18.20 5.17 -18.68
CA LYS A 22 -19.01 4.94 -19.88
C LYS A 22 -19.07 3.44 -20.15
N HIS A 23 -20.29 2.93 -20.18
CA HIS A 23 -20.57 1.62 -20.76
C HIS A 23 -20.44 1.70 -22.27
N VAL A 24 -19.65 0.79 -22.84
CA VAL A 24 -19.35 0.74 -24.26
C VAL A 24 -19.40 -0.70 -24.75
N GLU A 25 -19.58 -0.87 -26.05
CA GLU A 25 -19.31 -2.14 -26.72
C GLU A 25 -17.94 -2.05 -27.39
N ILE A 26 -17.10 -3.06 -27.15
CA ILE A 26 -15.76 -3.15 -27.72
C ILE A 26 -15.54 -4.52 -28.36
N PRO A 27 -14.62 -4.64 -29.33
CA PRO A 27 -14.27 -5.94 -29.91
C PRO A 27 -13.73 -6.91 -28.85
N ILE A 28 -14.16 -8.16 -28.92
CA ILE A 28 -13.52 -9.26 -28.21
C ILE A 28 -12.07 -9.37 -28.70
N PRO A 29 -11.07 -9.45 -27.79
CA PRO A 29 -9.68 -9.45 -28.19
C PRO A 29 -9.28 -10.73 -28.93
N THR A 30 -8.40 -10.55 -29.91
CA THR A 30 -7.75 -11.66 -30.60
C THR A 30 -6.62 -12.22 -29.74
N LEU A 31 -6.63 -13.53 -29.50
CA LEU A 31 -5.61 -14.18 -28.68
C LEU A 31 -4.25 -14.28 -29.36
N LYS A 32 -3.19 -14.09 -28.57
CA LYS A 32 -1.85 -14.56 -28.92
C LYS A 32 -1.71 -16.06 -28.68
N LYS A 33 -0.60 -16.62 -29.16
CA LYS A 33 -0.30 -18.06 -29.08
C LYS A 33 -0.32 -18.59 -27.64
N ASP A 34 0.16 -17.82 -26.67
CA ASP A 34 0.29 -18.20 -25.25
C ASP A 34 -0.85 -17.68 -24.35
N GLU A 35 -1.94 -17.18 -24.96
CA GLU A 35 -3.06 -16.57 -24.25
C GLU A 35 -4.31 -17.43 -24.30
N VAL A 36 -5.21 -17.20 -23.35
CA VAL A 36 -6.55 -17.78 -23.26
C VAL A 36 -7.58 -16.66 -23.20
N LEU A 37 -8.78 -16.90 -23.73
CA LEU A 37 -9.92 -15.99 -23.65
C LEU A 37 -10.91 -16.54 -22.63
N LEU A 38 -11.34 -15.68 -21.72
CA LEU A 38 -12.25 -16.03 -20.65
C LEU A 38 -13.62 -15.39 -20.88
N LYS A 39 -14.70 -16.13 -20.65
CA LYS A 39 -15.99 -15.55 -20.31
C LYS A 39 -15.96 -15.29 -18.81
N LEU A 40 -15.85 -14.03 -18.44
CA LEU A 40 -15.74 -13.61 -17.04
C LEU A 40 -17.08 -13.85 -16.33
N GLU A 41 -17.00 -14.26 -15.07
CA GLU A 41 -18.16 -14.44 -14.17
C GLU A 41 -18.07 -13.47 -12.99
N ALA A 42 -16.86 -13.24 -12.48
CA ALA A 42 -16.59 -12.28 -11.43
C ALA A 42 -15.24 -11.58 -11.65
N ALA A 43 -15.15 -10.31 -11.25
CA ALA A 43 -13.91 -9.56 -11.20
C ALA A 43 -13.79 -8.76 -9.90
N SER A 44 -12.63 -8.78 -9.26
CA SER A 44 -12.37 -7.97 -8.07
C SER A 44 -11.80 -6.60 -8.43
N LEU A 45 -12.33 -5.55 -7.81
CA LEU A 45 -11.80 -4.19 -7.91
C LEU A 45 -10.69 -4.00 -6.88
N ASN A 46 -9.52 -3.61 -7.38
CA ASN A 46 -8.39 -3.22 -6.55
C ASN A 46 -8.25 -1.69 -6.53
N PRO A 47 -7.73 -1.07 -5.45
CA PRO A 47 -7.41 0.37 -5.45
C PRO A 47 -6.50 0.74 -6.63
N GLY A 48 -5.57 -0.15 -7.01
CA GLY A 48 -4.70 0.03 -8.17
C GLY A 48 -5.43 0.01 -9.52
N SER A 49 -6.62 -0.60 -9.62
CA SER A 49 -7.46 -0.59 -10.82
C SER A 49 -8.10 0.78 -11.08
N LEU A 50 -8.15 1.64 -10.06
CA LEU A 50 -8.88 2.92 -10.06
C LEU A 50 -7.96 4.14 -9.90
N VAL A 51 -6.69 3.93 -9.51
CA VAL A 51 -5.69 4.98 -9.35
C VAL A 51 -4.85 5.08 -10.62
N ASP A 52 -4.70 6.30 -11.14
CA ASP A 52 -3.99 6.65 -12.39
C ASP A 52 -2.45 6.48 -12.36
N TRP A 53 -1.90 5.52 -11.59
CA TRP A 53 -0.46 5.49 -11.31
C TRP A 53 0.40 4.86 -12.42
N ALA A 54 -0.15 4.17 -13.43
CA ALA A 54 0.68 3.57 -14.48
C ALA A 54 -0.04 3.09 -15.75
N THR A 55 -1.09 3.76 -16.27
CA THR A 55 -1.59 3.38 -17.60
C THR A 55 -0.79 4.09 -18.69
N GLU A 56 0.13 3.32 -19.31
CA GLU A 56 0.50 3.54 -20.70
C GLU A 56 -0.78 3.75 -21.51
N VAL A 57 -0.76 4.81 -22.31
CA VAL A 57 -1.82 5.14 -23.25
C VAL A 57 -1.86 4.03 -24.30
N TYR A 58 -2.69 3.00 -24.12
CA TYR A 58 -2.99 2.05 -25.19
C TYR A 58 -4.01 2.71 -26.14
N ASN A 59 -3.55 3.20 -27.29
CA ASN A 59 -4.38 3.79 -28.35
C ASN A 59 -5.27 4.99 -27.95
N GLY A 60 -4.92 5.74 -26.90
CA GLY A 60 -5.64 6.98 -26.54
C GLY A 60 -6.92 6.80 -25.75
N VAL A 61 -7.29 5.58 -25.37
CA VAL A 61 -8.51 5.26 -24.58
C VAL A 61 -8.12 4.65 -23.24
N ARG A 62 -8.71 5.16 -22.15
CA ARG A 62 -8.47 4.67 -20.78
C ARG A 62 -9.62 3.77 -20.33
N ARG A 63 -9.34 2.79 -19.46
CA ARG A 63 -10.31 1.74 -19.08
C ARG A 63 -10.17 1.34 -17.62
N ILE A 64 -11.24 0.75 -17.07
CA ILE A 64 -11.13 0.00 -15.82
C ILE A 64 -10.31 -1.25 -16.10
N ASP A 65 -9.13 -1.35 -15.49
CA ASP A 65 -8.32 -2.55 -15.55
C ASP A 65 -8.79 -3.54 -14.47
N LEU A 66 -9.69 -4.44 -14.88
CA LEU A 66 -10.07 -5.61 -14.09
C LEU A 66 -8.93 -6.63 -14.17
N THR A 67 -8.03 -6.60 -13.20
CA THR A 67 -6.87 -7.50 -13.16
C THR A 67 -7.22 -8.87 -12.61
N ASP A 68 -8.15 -8.94 -11.66
CA ASP A 68 -8.41 -10.14 -10.88
C ASP A 68 -9.75 -10.71 -11.30
N VAL A 69 -9.75 -11.89 -11.90
CA VAL A 69 -10.97 -12.45 -12.49
C VAL A 69 -11.13 -13.93 -12.23
N ALA A 70 -12.39 -14.38 -12.21
CA ALA A 70 -12.79 -15.78 -12.30
C ALA A 70 -13.76 -15.94 -13.47
N GLY A 71 -13.67 -17.06 -14.18
CA GLY A 71 -14.54 -17.34 -15.32
C GLY A 71 -14.22 -18.64 -16.04
N GLU A 72 -14.80 -18.80 -17.22
CA GLU A 72 -14.69 -20.01 -18.04
C GLU A 72 -13.87 -19.75 -19.30
N MET A 73 -13.00 -20.69 -19.66
CA MET A 73 -12.26 -20.61 -20.93
C MET A 73 -13.19 -20.79 -22.12
N VAL A 74 -13.25 -19.81 -23.01
CA VAL A 74 -14.03 -19.87 -24.26
C VAL A 74 -13.16 -20.03 -25.50
N GLU A 75 -11.88 -19.68 -25.42
CA GLU A 75 -10.91 -19.87 -26.50
C GLU A 75 -9.50 -20.05 -25.92
N VAL A 76 -8.67 -20.85 -26.57
CA VAL A 76 -7.26 -21.07 -26.17
C VAL A 76 -6.33 -20.84 -27.35
N GLY A 77 -5.23 -20.14 -27.13
CA GLY A 77 -4.17 -19.97 -28.11
C GLY A 77 -3.47 -21.29 -28.42
N GLN A 78 -2.93 -21.41 -29.64
CA GLN A 78 -2.31 -22.65 -30.13
C GLN A 78 -1.11 -23.17 -29.30
N GLY A 79 -0.54 -22.33 -28.44
CA GLY A 79 0.59 -22.67 -27.57
C GLY A 79 0.19 -23.05 -26.15
N VAL A 80 -1.09 -22.95 -25.79
CA VAL A 80 -1.64 -23.34 -24.49
C VAL A 80 -1.68 -24.86 -24.40
N LYS A 81 -1.22 -25.41 -23.27
CA LYS A 81 -1.04 -26.85 -23.05
C LYS A 81 -1.74 -27.37 -21.79
N LYS A 82 -1.84 -26.55 -20.75
CA LYS A 82 -2.36 -26.92 -19.42
C LYS A 82 -3.89 -26.90 -19.36
N PHE A 83 -4.53 -26.10 -20.22
CA PHE A 83 -5.96 -25.84 -20.15
C PHE A 83 -6.67 -26.02 -21.50
N LYS A 84 -7.98 -26.19 -21.45
CA LYS A 84 -8.87 -26.34 -22.62
C LYS A 84 -10.14 -25.50 -22.46
N VAL A 85 -10.83 -25.28 -23.58
CA VAL A 85 -12.16 -24.65 -23.59
C VAL A 85 -13.12 -25.39 -22.64
N GLY A 86 -13.90 -24.64 -21.87
CA GLY A 86 -14.80 -25.12 -20.83
C GLY A 86 -14.16 -25.22 -19.43
N ASP A 87 -12.84 -25.09 -19.31
CA ASP A 87 -12.19 -25.09 -17.99
C ASP A 87 -12.58 -23.82 -17.21
N LYS A 88 -13.00 -24.00 -15.96
CA LYS A 88 -13.19 -22.92 -14.99
C LYS A 88 -11.84 -22.52 -14.41
N VAL A 89 -11.56 -21.22 -14.36
CA VAL A 89 -10.27 -20.70 -13.93
C VAL A 89 -10.34 -19.39 -13.14
N VAL A 90 -9.30 -19.17 -12.34
CA VAL A 90 -8.97 -17.89 -11.72
C VAL A 90 -7.74 -17.34 -12.45
N ALA A 91 -7.74 -16.05 -12.79
CA ALA A 91 -6.67 -15.45 -13.57
C ALA A 91 -6.29 -14.04 -13.11
N LEU A 92 -5.01 -13.72 -13.32
CA LEU A 92 -4.48 -12.36 -13.27
C LEU A 92 -4.30 -11.82 -14.69
N LEU A 93 -5.16 -10.89 -15.11
CA LEU A 93 -5.11 -10.27 -16.43
C LEU A 93 -3.95 -9.27 -16.53
N SER A 94 -3.38 -9.16 -17.73
CA SER A 94 -2.33 -8.16 -18.04
C SER A 94 -2.84 -7.20 -19.11
N TYR A 95 -3.39 -6.07 -18.68
CA TYR A 95 -3.79 -4.95 -19.55
C TYR A 95 -4.60 -5.39 -20.79
N SER A 96 -5.48 -6.37 -20.65
CA SER A 96 -6.33 -6.87 -21.71
C SER A 96 -7.69 -7.21 -21.14
N PHE A 97 -8.74 -7.06 -21.94
CA PHE A 97 -10.08 -7.43 -21.51
C PHE A 97 -10.25 -8.94 -21.64
N ALA A 98 -10.43 -9.64 -20.52
CA ALA A 98 -10.75 -11.06 -20.49
C ALA A 98 -9.74 -12.03 -21.14
N ALA A 99 -8.57 -11.56 -21.62
CA ALA A 99 -7.49 -12.43 -22.10
C ALA A 99 -6.30 -12.46 -21.13
N ALA A 100 -5.80 -13.67 -20.88
CA ALA A 100 -4.73 -13.93 -19.92
C ALA A 100 -3.65 -14.81 -20.54
N LYS A 101 -2.39 -14.63 -20.14
CA LYS A 101 -1.34 -15.60 -20.47
C LYS A 101 -1.57 -16.88 -19.68
N GLU A 102 -1.30 -18.04 -20.26
CA GLU A 102 -1.46 -19.34 -19.59
C GLU A 102 -0.80 -19.39 -18.20
N LYS A 103 0.38 -18.78 -18.05
CA LYS A 103 1.13 -18.72 -16.78
C LYS A 103 0.50 -17.84 -15.68
N SER A 104 -0.54 -17.08 -16.01
CA SER A 104 -1.27 -16.21 -15.09
C SER A 104 -2.63 -16.79 -14.73
N VAL A 105 -2.87 -18.05 -15.07
CA VAL A 105 -4.15 -18.74 -14.92
C VAL A 105 -3.95 -19.99 -14.06
N VAL A 106 -4.87 -20.24 -13.13
CA VAL A 106 -4.92 -21.47 -12.34
C VAL A 106 -6.31 -22.09 -12.42
N ALA A 107 -6.39 -23.39 -12.18
CA ALA A 107 -7.66 -24.09 -12.12
C ALA A 107 -8.54 -23.51 -11.00
N TRP A 108 -9.83 -23.35 -11.30
CA TRP A 108 -10.85 -22.96 -10.34
C TRP A 108 -11.64 -24.22 -9.90
N PRO A 109 -11.48 -24.68 -8.65
CA PRO A 109 -12.27 -25.79 -8.10
C PRO A 109 -13.73 -25.37 -7.91
N LEU A 110 -14.67 -26.28 -8.19
CA LEU A 110 -16.11 -26.03 -8.08
C LEU A 110 -16.58 -25.70 -6.65
N GLU A 111 -15.77 -26.02 -5.64
CA GLU A 111 -16.07 -25.72 -4.23
C GLU A 111 -15.75 -24.27 -3.85
N VAL A 112 -15.04 -23.53 -4.69
CA VAL A 112 -14.76 -22.09 -4.51
C VAL A 112 -15.76 -21.33 -5.36
N SER A 113 -16.34 -20.25 -4.85
CA SER A 113 -17.23 -19.38 -5.66
C SER A 113 -16.42 -18.47 -6.61
N ALA A 114 -17.08 -17.88 -7.61
CA ALA A 114 -16.43 -16.98 -8.57
C ALA A 114 -15.93 -15.70 -7.88
N ASP A 115 -16.72 -15.15 -6.96
CA ASP A 115 -16.37 -13.99 -6.15
C ASP A 115 -15.17 -14.27 -5.24
N GLU A 116 -15.17 -15.39 -4.52
CA GLU A 116 -14.01 -15.82 -3.73
C GLU A 116 -12.76 -16.01 -4.61
N GLY A 117 -12.88 -16.71 -5.74
CA GLY A 117 -11.77 -16.95 -6.66
C GLY A 117 -11.18 -15.67 -7.21
N SER A 118 -12.03 -14.76 -7.70
CA SER A 118 -11.62 -13.46 -8.27
C SER A 118 -11.00 -12.51 -7.25
N SER A 119 -11.14 -12.76 -5.94
CA SER A 119 -10.55 -11.92 -4.88
C SER A 119 -9.10 -12.27 -4.49
N LEU A 120 -8.56 -13.38 -5.02
CA LEU A 120 -7.25 -13.92 -4.65
C LEU A 120 -6.04 -13.35 -5.40
N PRO A 121 -6.10 -13.04 -6.72
CA PRO A 121 -4.90 -12.76 -7.51
C PRO A 121 -4.00 -11.64 -6.96
N VAL A 122 -4.44 -10.39 -6.87
CA VAL A 122 -3.59 -9.29 -6.42
C VAL A 122 -3.45 -9.31 -4.90
N VAL A 123 -4.56 -9.29 -4.17
CA VAL A 123 -4.53 -9.13 -2.70
C VAL A 123 -3.94 -10.38 -2.04
N GLY A 124 -4.38 -11.56 -2.45
CA GLY A 124 -3.88 -12.83 -1.92
C GLY A 124 -2.41 -13.08 -2.25
N LEU A 125 -1.96 -12.88 -3.50
CA LEU A 125 -0.55 -13.04 -3.84
C LEU A 125 0.34 -12.03 -3.14
N SER A 126 -0.13 -10.79 -2.97
CA SER A 126 0.59 -9.76 -2.22
C SER A 126 0.77 -10.14 -0.76
N ALA A 127 -0.31 -10.60 -0.09
CA ALA A 127 -0.25 -11.08 1.27
C ALA A 127 0.68 -12.31 1.39
N HIS A 128 0.54 -13.28 0.48
CA HIS A 128 1.40 -14.46 0.46
C HIS A 128 2.89 -14.09 0.31
N GLN A 129 3.23 -13.19 -0.62
CA GLN A 129 4.60 -12.73 -0.82
C GLN A 129 5.14 -12.00 0.40
N ALA A 130 4.36 -11.06 0.97
CA ALA A 130 4.75 -10.32 2.15
C ALA A 130 5.06 -11.24 3.34
N LEU A 131 4.23 -12.27 3.56
CA LEU A 131 4.43 -13.21 4.65
C LEU A 131 5.61 -14.16 4.40
N THR A 132 5.66 -14.78 3.21
CA THR A 132 6.63 -15.85 2.95
C THR A 132 8.00 -15.33 2.57
N LYS A 133 8.06 -14.37 1.63
CA LYS A 133 9.32 -13.88 1.07
C LYS A 133 9.93 -12.79 1.93
N ASP A 134 9.13 -11.81 2.32
CA ASP A 134 9.65 -10.60 2.98
C ASP A 134 9.73 -10.79 4.50
N ALA A 135 8.68 -11.36 5.11
CA ALA A 135 8.68 -11.69 6.53
C ALA A 135 9.29 -13.07 6.84
N GLY A 136 9.59 -13.90 5.82
CA GLY A 136 10.23 -15.21 6.02
C GLY A 136 9.40 -16.21 6.83
N ILE A 137 8.06 -16.09 6.80
CA ILE A 137 7.14 -16.98 7.52
C ILE A 137 6.93 -18.25 6.70
N LYS A 138 7.07 -19.41 7.36
CA LYS A 138 6.74 -20.70 6.76
C LYS A 138 5.28 -21.07 7.07
N LEU A 139 4.44 -21.10 6.04
CA LEU A 139 3.00 -21.39 6.18
C LEU A 139 2.69 -22.88 6.45
N ASP A 140 3.70 -23.75 6.34
CA ASP A 140 3.61 -25.18 6.65
C ASP A 140 3.84 -25.52 8.14
N ARG A 141 3.99 -24.49 8.99
CA ARG A 141 4.23 -24.61 10.45
C ARG A 141 5.57 -25.23 10.83
N THR A 142 6.52 -25.33 9.90
CA THR A 142 7.89 -25.84 10.18
C THR A 142 8.89 -24.74 10.55
N GLY A 143 8.43 -23.48 10.61
CA GLY A 143 9.26 -22.31 10.93
C GLY A 143 9.05 -21.80 12.36
N GLU A 144 9.88 -20.84 12.76
CA GLU A 144 9.69 -20.12 14.02
C GLU A 144 8.37 -19.34 13.99
N LEU A 145 7.64 -19.36 15.11
CA LEU A 145 6.43 -18.56 15.27
C LEU A 145 6.82 -17.07 15.26
N LYS A 146 6.16 -16.28 14.41
CA LYS A 146 6.35 -14.83 14.34
C LYS A 146 5.08 -14.11 14.77
N ASN A 147 5.25 -13.00 15.47
CA ASN A 147 4.17 -12.07 15.77
C ASN A 147 4.00 -11.12 14.59
N VAL A 148 2.78 -11.01 14.09
CA VAL A 148 2.45 -10.18 12.92
C VAL A 148 1.45 -9.12 13.35
N LEU A 149 1.79 -7.85 13.11
CA LEU A 149 0.86 -6.74 13.25
C LEU A 149 0.23 -6.42 11.89
N ILE A 150 -1.09 -6.54 11.77
CA ILE A 150 -1.85 -6.15 10.58
C ILE A 150 -2.60 -4.86 10.88
N THR A 151 -2.27 -3.78 10.17
CA THR A 151 -2.97 -2.50 10.33
C THR A 151 -4.09 -2.33 9.32
N GLY A 152 -5.24 -1.80 9.73
CA GLY A 152 -6.39 -1.64 8.83
C GLY A 152 -6.97 -2.98 8.40
N ALA A 153 -6.90 -3.99 9.28
CA ALA A 153 -7.32 -5.34 8.97
C ALA A 153 -8.83 -5.40 8.71
N ALA A 154 -9.20 -6.10 7.63
CA ALA A 154 -10.54 -6.64 7.41
C ALA A 154 -10.50 -8.18 7.32
N GLY A 155 -9.40 -8.78 7.80
CA GLY A 155 -9.02 -10.18 7.63
C GLY A 155 -8.05 -10.67 8.72
N GLY A 156 -8.04 -11.98 8.99
CA GLY A 156 -7.11 -12.65 9.92
C GLY A 156 -6.22 -13.67 9.21
N LEU A 157 -5.07 -13.99 9.79
CA LEU A 157 -4.09 -14.95 9.26
C LEU A 157 -3.95 -16.12 10.24
N GLY A 158 -4.63 -17.24 9.98
CA GLY A 158 -4.78 -18.36 10.92
C GLY A 158 -3.52 -19.20 11.25
N ASN A 159 -2.30 -18.68 11.09
CA ASN A 159 -1.05 -19.43 11.30
C ASN A 159 0.10 -18.63 11.97
N THR A 160 -0.16 -17.44 12.50
CA THR A 160 0.78 -16.60 13.28
C THR A 160 0.04 -15.96 14.43
N HIS A 161 0.73 -15.51 15.49
CA HIS A 161 0.07 -14.64 16.46
C HIS A 161 -0.21 -13.29 15.79
N VAL A 162 -1.47 -13.01 15.49
CA VAL A 162 -1.93 -11.83 14.78
C VAL A 162 -2.49 -10.83 15.76
N THR A 163 -1.79 -9.70 15.89
CA THR A 163 -2.38 -8.47 16.41
C THR A 163 -2.91 -7.68 15.22
N ALA A 164 -4.19 -7.33 15.23
CA ALA A 164 -4.83 -6.59 14.16
C ALA A 164 -5.37 -5.25 14.66
N THR A 165 -5.20 -4.18 13.89
CA THR A 165 -5.92 -2.93 14.13
C THR A 165 -6.99 -2.70 13.08
N CYS A 166 -8.20 -2.35 13.49
CA CYS A 166 -9.31 -2.04 12.59
C CYS A 166 -10.21 -0.96 13.21
N GLY A 167 -11.21 -0.46 12.48
CA GLY A 167 -12.20 0.43 13.10
C GLY A 167 -13.19 -0.38 13.93
N ALA A 168 -13.77 0.21 14.98
CA ALA A 168 -14.70 -0.46 15.90
C ALA A 168 -15.72 -1.42 15.24
N ARG A 169 -16.29 -1.00 14.10
CA ARG A 169 -17.28 -1.79 13.33
C ARG A 169 -16.78 -3.16 12.83
N ASN A 170 -15.47 -3.34 12.69
CA ASN A 170 -14.85 -4.53 12.10
C ASN A 170 -14.24 -5.47 13.15
N ILE A 171 -14.31 -5.15 14.44
CA ILE A 171 -13.63 -5.91 15.50
C ILE A 171 -14.08 -7.37 15.52
N GLU A 172 -15.40 -7.61 15.58
CA GLU A 172 -15.94 -8.97 15.68
C GLU A 172 -15.67 -9.78 14.40
N LEU A 173 -15.70 -9.13 13.24
CA LEU A 173 -15.31 -9.75 11.98
C LEU A 173 -13.83 -10.20 12.02
N VAL A 174 -12.91 -9.30 12.37
CA VAL A 174 -11.47 -9.60 12.39
C VAL A 174 -11.14 -10.70 13.40
N LYS A 175 -11.80 -10.73 14.57
CA LYS A 175 -11.70 -11.85 15.52
C LYS A 175 -12.18 -13.16 14.91
N SER A 176 -13.33 -13.15 14.24
CA SER A 176 -13.90 -14.35 13.61
C SER A 176 -13.01 -14.93 12.49
N LEU A 177 -12.11 -14.12 11.92
CA LEU A 177 -11.14 -14.51 10.90
C LEU A 177 -9.82 -15.02 11.50
N GLY A 178 -9.73 -15.13 12.82
CA GLY A 178 -8.62 -15.75 13.53
C GLY A 178 -7.52 -14.79 13.98
N ALA A 179 -7.81 -13.50 14.14
CA ALA A 179 -6.87 -12.61 14.85
C ALA A 179 -6.88 -12.90 16.35
N ASP A 180 -5.70 -13.05 16.95
CA ASP A 180 -5.52 -13.31 18.39
C ASP A 180 -5.83 -12.06 19.23
N GLU A 181 -5.42 -10.90 18.73
CA GLU A 181 -5.67 -9.60 19.35
C GLU A 181 -6.26 -8.63 18.32
N VAL A 182 -7.29 -7.88 18.70
CA VAL A 182 -7.90 -6.87 17.83
C VAL A 182 -8.08 -5.57 18.60
N LEU A 183 -7.54 -4.49 18.03
CA LEU A 183 -7.55 -3.15 18.63
C LEU A 183 -8.24 -2.17 17.70
N ASP A 184 -9.08 -1.30 18.27
CA ASP A 184 -9.62 -0.17 17.55
C ASP A 184 -8.52 0.88 17.37
N TYR A 185 -8.16 1.20 16.13
CA TYR A 185 -7.13 2.22 15.87
C TYR A 185 -7.53 3.62 16.33
N MET A 186 -8.82 3.85 16.67
CA MET A 186 -9.33 5.12 17.19
C MET A 186 -9.22 5.24 18.71
N THR A 187 -8.94 4.16 19.44
CA THR A 187 -8.79 4.23 20.91
C THR A 187 -7.37 4.67 21.31
N PRO A 188 -7.17 5.17 22.54
CA PRO A 188 -5.85 5.52 23.04
C PRO A 188 -4.83 4.38 22.90
N GLU A 189 -5.24 3.14 23.13
CA GLU A 189 -4.40 1.94 23.01
C GLU A 189 -4.01 1.67 21.55
N GLY A 190 -4.95 1.80 20.62
CA GLY A 190 -4.69 1.66 19.19
C GLY A 190 -3.78 2.77 18.63
N VAL A 191 -3.94 4.00 19.10
CA VAL A 191 -3.05 5.13 18.77
C VAL A 191 -1.66 4.95 19.39
N ALA A 192 -1.59 4.37 20.59
CA ALA A 192 -0.36 4.13 21.34
C ALA A 192 0.42 2.89 20.86
N LEU A 193 -0.13 2.11 19.93
CA LEU A 193 0.51 0.89 19.44
C LEU A 193 1.87 1.20 18.81
N LYS A 194 2.94 0.68 19.40
CA LYS A 194 4.31 0.83 18.92
C LYS A 194 4.72 -0.41 18.13
N SER A 195 5.10 -0.24 16.87
CA SER A 195 5.86 -1.26 16.14
C SER A 195 7.18 -1.51 16.90
N PRO A 196 7.62 -2.75 17.14
CA PRO A 196 8.83 -3.07 17.93
C PRO A 196 10.16 -2.68 17.27
N SER A 197 10.13 -2.05 16.09
CA SER A 197 11.31 -1.57 15.38
C SER A 197 11.69 -0.16 15.82
N ALA A 198 12.76 0.00 16.61
CA ALA A 198 13.37 1.30 16.90
C ALA A 198 14.59 1.51 15.99
N THR A 199 14.51 2.48 15.08
CA THR A 199 15.58 2.76 14.09
C THR A 199 16.45 3.94 14.53
N ASP A 200 15.91 4.87 15.30
CA ASP A 200 16.61 6.06 15.77
C ASP A 200 17.04 5.91 17.23
N VAL A 201 18.34 6.14 17.50
CA VAL A 201 18.91 6.00 18.84
C VAL A 201 19.88 7.15 19.12
N ALA A 202 19.91 7.60 20.37
CA ALA A 202 20.99 8.43 20.88
C ALA A 202 21.45 7.89 22.23
N GLY A 203 22.76 7.83 22.42
CA GLY A 203 23.35 7.17 23.57
C GLY A 203 24.83 7.51 23.73
N GLU A 204 25.52 6.66 24.47
CA GLU A 204 26.95 6.77 24.74
C GLU A 204 27.65 5.50 24.27
N VAL A 205 28.83 5.64 23.69
CA VAL A 205 29.65 4.50 23.27
C VAL A 205 30.22 3.82 24.50
N VAL A 206 29.73 2.62 24.82
CA VAL A 206 30.21 1.82 25.96
C VAL A 206 31.18 0.71 25.56
N GLU A 207 31.33 0.44 24.27
CA GLU A 207 32.28 -0.54 23.73
C GLU A 207 32.64 -0.18 22.28
N VAL A 208 33.88 -0.47 21.86
CA VAL A 208 34.36 -0.22 20.50
C VAL A 208 34.91 -1.53 19.92
N GLY A 209 34.30 -2.00 18.83
CA GLY A 209 34.72 -3.22 18.13
C GLY A 209 36.04 -3.05 17.36
N GLN A 210 36.71 -4.16 17.07
CA GLN A 210 37.96 -4.17 16.29
C GLN A 210 37.74 -3.54 14.90
N GLY A 211 38.45 -2.43 14.65
CA GLY A 211 38.44 -1.74 13.36
C GLY A 211 37.66 -0.42 13.31
N ALA A 212 36.88 -0.08 14.33
CA ALA A 212 36.28 1.24 14.46
C ALA A 212 37.35 2.28 14.86
N LYS A 213 37.31 3.47 14.25
CA LYS A 213 38.32 4.53 14.40
C LYS A 213 37.73 5.91 14.70
N LYS A 214 36.43 6.12 14.43
CA LYS A 214 35.76 7.43 14.46
C LYS A 214 35.29 7.82 15.86
N PHE A 215 34.94 6.84 16.70
CA PHE A 215 34.42 7.06 18.06
C PHE A 215 35.16 6.22 19.09
N LYS A 216 35.19 6.70 20.33
CA LYS A 216 35.80 6.04 21.49
C LYS A 216 34.81 5.87 22.63
N PHE A 217 35.17 5.02 23.60
CA PHE A 217 34.41 4.87 24.84
C PHE A 217 34.10 6.24 25.47
N GLY A 218 32.85 6.45 25.87
CA GLY A 218 32.34 7.68 26.47
C GLY A 218 31.85 8.74 25.47
N ASP A 219 32.03 8.55 24.15
CA ASP A 219 31.52 9.51 23.17
C ASP A 219 29.99 9.48 23.13
N LYS A 220 29.36 10.66 23.21
CA LYS A 220 27.92 10.82 23.03
C LYS A 220 27.59 10.86 21.55
N VAL A 221 26.62 10.04 21.14
CA VAL A 221 26.35 9.76 19.72
C VAL A 221 24.85 9.74 19.43
N VAL A 222 24.53 10.09 18.19
CA VAL A 222 23.24 9.84 17.54
C VAL A 222 23.51 8.85 16.41
N LEU A 223 22.65 7.85 16.27
CA LEU A 223 22.86 6.76 15.33
C LEU A 223 21.57 6.26 14.69
N LEU A 224 21.73 5.75 13.47
CA LEU A 224 20.71 5.01 12.75
C LEU A 224 20.99 3.50 12.89
N CYS A 225 20.08 2.75 13.51
CA CYS A 225 20.23 1.31 13.72
C CYS A 225 19.50 0.53 12.61
N HIS A 226 20.25 -0.19 11.76
CA HIS A 226 19.68 -1.01 10.70
C HIS A 226 19.29 -2.41 11.21
N PHE A 227 18.01 -2.78 11.04
CA PHE A 227 17.46 -4.15 11.09
C PHE A 227 17.74 -5.04 12.32
N SER A 228 18.27 -4.51 13.44
CA SER A 228 18.44 -5.31 14.67
C SER A 228 18.33 -4.53 16.00
N GLY A 229 17.96 -3.25 15.97
CA GLY A 229 17.67 -2.45 17.17
C GLY A 229 16.31 -2.79 17.79
N ARG A 230 16.25 -3.88 18.56
CA ARG A 230 15.14 -4.11 19.50
C ARG A 230 15.16 -2.99 20.55
N LEU A 231 14.01 -2.65 21.15
CA LEU A 231 13.94 -1.80 22.35
C LEU A 231 14.76 -2.45 23.48
N ALA A 232 16.02 -2.07 23.60
CA ALA A 232 17.01 -2.67 24.49
C ALA A 232 17.92 -1.58 25.07
N GLU A 233 18.58 -1.89 26.18
CA GLU A 233 19.50 -0.97 26.87
C GLU A 233 20.80 -0.76 26.09
N PHE A 234 21.14 -1.67 25.17
CA PHE A 234 22.34 -1.62 24.34
C PHE A 234 22.02 -1.90 22.86
N ALA A 235 22.73 -1.24 21.96
CA ALA A 235 22.63 -1.45 20.51
C ALA A 235 24.03 -1.45 19.87
N ALA A 236 24.26 -2.40 18.96
CA ALA A 236 25.48 -2.45 18.15
C ALA A 236 25.20 -1.90 16.74
N THR A 237 26.06 -1.02 16.24
CA THR A 237 25.96 -0.48 14.87
C THR A 237 27.34 -0.22 14.27
N ASN A 238 27.37 0.08 12.98
CA ASN A 238 28.57 0.50 12.28
C ASN A 238 28.84 2.00 12.53
N GLU A 239 30.09 2.37 12.82
CA GLU A 239 30.48 3.78 13.09
C GLU A 239 30.12 4.77 11.94
N ARG A 240 29.91 4.26 10.72
CA ARG A 240 29.47 5.06 9.56
C ARG A 240 28.03 5.57 9.70
N LEU A 241 27.21 4.90 10.49
CA LEU A 241 25.81 5.27 10.75
C LEU A 241 25.66 6.13 12.01
N MET A 242 26.78 6.64 12.54
CA MET A 242 26.85 7.39 13.78
C MET A 242 27.43 8.79 13.55
N VAL A 243 26.91 9.76 14.29
CA VAL A 243 27.42 11.13 14.38
C VAL A 243 27.59 11.52 15.86
N ALA A 244 28.52 12.42 16.14
CA ALA A 244 28.66 12.97 17.48
C ALA A 244 27.39 13.74 17.87
N ARG A 245 26.90 13.53 19.10
CA ARG A 245 25.79 14.30 19.65
C ARG A 245 26.37 15.55 20.33
N PRO A 246 26.05 16.77 19.84
CA PRO A 246 26.48 18.00 20.50
C PRO A 246 25.98 18.05 21.95
N PRO A 247 26.71 18.70 22.88
CA PRO A 247 26.30 18.78 24.28
C PRO A 247 24.97 19.51 24.48
N GLU A 248 24.60 20.40 23.55
CA GLU A 248 23.33 21.13 23.53
C GLU A 248 22.14 20.25 23.15
N VAL A 249 22.38 19.11 22.50
CA VAL A 249 21.33 18.18 22.05
C VAL A 249 21.17 17.07 23.09
N SER A 250 20.00 17.01 23.73
CA SER A 250 19.69 15.94 24.66
C SER A 250 19.62 14.58 23.96
N ALA A 251 19.67 13.49 24.75
CA ALA A 251 19.48 12.15 24.18
C ALA A 251 18.11 11.99 23.51
N ALA A 252 17.06 12.55 24.13
CA ALA A 252 15.71 12.48 23.59
C ALA A 252 15.61 13.22 22.26
N GLU A 253 16.12 14.45 22.17
CA GLU A 253 16.14 15.21 20.92
C GLU A 253 16.99 14.52 19.86
N GLY A 254 18.17 14.05 20.23
CA GLY A 254 19.07 13.34 19.33
C GLY A 254 18.46 12.07 18.74
N ALA A 255 17.73 11.29 19.55
CA ALA A 255 17.04 10.08 19.11
C ALA A 255 15.81 10.37 18.23
N CYS A 256 15.44 11.64 18.04
CA CYS A 256 14.41 12.04 17.08
C CYS A 256 14.97 12.50 15.74
N LEU A 257 16.30 12.52 15.54
CA LEU A 257 16.94 13.12 14.36
C LEU A 257 17.35 12.17 13.21
N PRO A 258 17.80 10.92 13.39
CA PRO A 258 18.43 10.20 12.28
C PRO A 258 17.52 9.92 11.10
N VAL A 259 16.40 9.21 11.25
CA VAL A 259 15.45 9.01 10.15
C VAL A 259 14.81 10.37 9.82
N ALA A 260 14.23 11.05 10.83
CA ALA A 260 13.48 12.31 10.67
C ALA A 260 14.26 13.45 9.98
N GLY A 261 15.51 13.63 10.36
CA GLY A 261 16.39 14.68 9.88
C GLY A 261 17.05 14.36 8.55
N LEU A 262 17.10 13.10 8.12
CA LEU A 262 17.72 12.71 6.84
C LEU A 262 16.71 12.59 5.71
N THR A 263 15.53 11.98 5.93
CA THR A 263 14.59 11.77 4.81
C THR A 263 13.98 13.08 4.33
N ALA A 264 13.74 14.07 5.19
CA ALA A 264 13.17 15.35 4.78
C ALA A 264 14.07 16.14 3.80
N PRO A 265 15.34 16.45 4.15
CA PRO A 265 16.28 17.06 3.22
C PRO A 265 16.51 16.23 1.96
N GLN A 266 16.58 14.90 2.09
CA GLN A 266 16.79 14.00 0.96
C GLN A 266 15.61 14.04 -0.03
N THR A 267 14.38 13.99 0.46
CA THR A 267 13.18 14.08 -0.37
C THR A 267 13.09 15.44 -1.06
N LEU A 268 13.37 16.54 -0.34
CA LEU A 268 13.36 17.88 -0.92
C LEU A 268 14.43 18.05 -2.01
N THR A 269 15.65 17.57 -1.78
CA THR A 269 16.76 17.73 -2.74
C THR A 269 16.68 16.77 -3.92
N GLN A 270 16.35 15.49 -3.69
CA GLN A 270 16.41 14.46 -4.71
C GLN A 270 15.11 14.34 -5.51
N CYS A 271 13.96 14.38 -4.83
CA CYS A 271 12.67 14.21 -5.48
C CYS A 271 12.13 15.57 -5.97
N ALA A 272 12.17 16.58 -5.10
CA ALA A 272 11.62 17.90 -5.41
C ALA A 272 12.65 18.88 -6.00
N ARG A 273 13.94 18.53 -6.05
CA ARG A 273 15.03 19.39 -6.59
C ARG A 273 15.07 20.78 -5.94
N VAL A 274 14.71 20.88 -4.66
CA VAL A 274 14.83 22.09 -3.85
C VAL A 274 16.29 22.25 -3.43
N LYS A 275 16.81 23.48 -3.49
CA LYS A 275 18.14 23.79 -2.98
C LYS A 275 18.03 24.28 -1.55
N LEU A 276 18.71 23.59 -0.63
CA LEU A 276 18.65 23.86 0.81
C LEU A 276 19.54 25.05 1.25
N ASP A 277 20.16 25.75 0.30
CA ASP A 277 20.97 26.94 0.53
C ASP A 277 20.21 28.25 0.27
N GLY A 278 18.92 28.17 -0.06
CA GLY A 278 18.07 29.32 -0.38
C GLY A 278 18.31 29.94 -1.76
N THR A 279 19.15 29.34 -2.61
CA THR A 279 19.45 29.84 -3.98
C THR A 279 18.57 29.21 -5.07
N GLY A 280 17.54 28.47 -4.66
CA GLY A 280 16.59 27.79 -5.53
C GLY A 280 15.45 28.69 -6.00
N GLN A 281 14.63 28.17 -6.92
CA GLN A 281 13.31 28.77 -7.17
C GLN A 281 12.35 28.36 -6.06
N ASN A 282 11.49 29.29 -5.64
CA ASN A 282 10.49 29.00 -4.62
C ASN A 282 9.48 27.95 -5.14
N LYS A 283 9.15 26.97 -4.30
CA LYS A 283 8.24 25.88 -4.65
C LYS A 283 7.10 25.72 -3.63
N GLU A 284 5.92 25.44 -4.17
CA GLU A 284 4.71 25.13 -3.43
C GLU A 284 4.62 23.62 -3.19
N HIS A 285 4.42 23.19 -1.94
CA HIS A 285 4.26 21.77 -1.66
C HIS A 285 3.22 21.49 -0.59
N ILE A 286 2.69 20.27 -0.64
CA ILE A 286 1.79 19.74 0.38
C ILE A 286 2.41 18.54 1.09
N ASP A 287 2.34 18.56 2.42
CA ASP A 287 2.77 17.49 3.32
C ASP A 287 1.53 16.77 3.92
N HIS A 288 1.46 15.45 3.70
CA HIS A 288 0.37 14.62 4.18
C HIS A 288 0.73 13.80 5.43
N CYS A 289 -0.17 13.80 6.43
CA CYS A 289 -0.05 13.06 7.70
C CYS A 289 1.08 13.52 8.63
N CYS A 290 1.13 14.82 8.92
CA CYS A 290 2.28 15.47 9.56
C CYS A 290 2.56 15.07 11.02
N LEU A 291 2.00 14.02 11.63
CA LEU A 291 2.04 13.83 13.10
C LEU A 291 3.39 13.40 13.72
N TRP A 292 4.27 12.70 13.01
CA TRP A 292 5.49 12.12 13.63
C TRP A 292 6.82 12.64 13.10
N TRP A 293 6.82 13.47 12.04
CA TRP A 293 8.04 14.02 11.42
C TRP A 293 8.31 15.49 11.80
N ARG A 294 7.61 16.00 12.81
CA ARG A 294 7.13 17.39 12.92
C ARG A 294 8.13 18.55 12.96
N GLY A 295 9.44 18.33 13.05
CA GLY A 295 10.41 19.42 13.08
C GLY A 295 10.80 19.91 11.69
N ALA A 296 11.50 19.06 10.92
CA ALA A 296 12.39 19.54 9.87
C ALA A 296 11.72 20.29 8.70
N LEU A 297 10.55 19.83 8.22
CA LEU A 297 9.90 20.39 7.01
C LEU A 297 8.97 21.57 7.29
N CYS A 298 8.39 21.65 8.48
CA CYS A 298 7.60 22.81 8.88
C CYS A 298 8.45 23.85 9.60
N SER A 299 9.61 23.48 10.19
CA SER A 299 10.48 24.36 10.98
C SER A 299 10.86 25.65 10.25
N PRO A 300 11.29 26.69 10.99
CA PRO A 300 11.90 27.88 10.38
C PRO A 300 13.01 27.58 9.35
N THR A 301 13.63 26.39 9.42
CA THR A 301 14.61 25.90 8.45
C THR A 301 14.04 25.68 7.04
N SER A 302 12.77 25.29 6.88
CA SER A 302 12.15 25.16 5.55
C SER A 302 11.86 26.51 4.89
N LYS A 303 11.64 27.55 5.71
CA LYS A 303 11.62 28.95 5.24
C LYS A 303 12.98 29.40 4.73
N ALA A 304 14.07 28.89 5.31
CA ALA A 304 15.43 29.10 4.79
C ALA A 304 15.70 28.36 3.46
N TRP A 305 14.80 27.46 3.04
CA TRP A 305 14.87 26.72 1.77
C TRP A 305 13.92 27.26 0.69
N ASP A 306 13.32 28.42 0.95
CA ASP A 306 12.45 29.16 0.02
C ASP A 306 11.27 28.30 -0.47
N THR A 307 10.56 27.64 0.44
CA THR A 307 9.38 26.83 0.10
C THR A 307 8.16 27.27 0.89
N ASN A 308 6.99 27.17 0.25
CA ASN A 308 5.70 27.36 0.90
C ASN A 308 5.08 26.00 1.22
N VAL A 309 4.66 25.82 2.47
CA VAL A 309 4.22 24.54 3.05
C VAL A 309 2.72 24.57 3.32
N THR A 310 1.95 23.76 2.59
CA THR A 310 0.62 23.34 3.04
C THR A 310 0.74 22.00 3.77
N ALA A 311 0.17 21.87 4.95
CA ALA A 311 0.24 20.65 5.75
C ALA A 311 -1.16 20.10 6.01
N THR A 312 -1.30 18.78 6.14
CA THR A 312 -2.58 18.16 6.54
C THR A 312 -2.45 17.42 7.87
N CYS A 313 -3.41 17.62 8.77
CA CYS A 313 -3.46 16.94 10.07
C CYS A 313 -4.89 16.75 10.57
N GLY A 314 -5.08 16.10 11.72
CA GLY A 314 -6.41 16.05 12.36
C GLY A 314 -6.68 17.33 13.15
N ALA A 315 -7.95 17.69 13.37
CA ALA A 315 -8.36 18.93 14.07
C ALA A 315 -7.52 19.28 15.31
N CYS A 316 -7.28 18.30 16.20
CA CYS A 316 -6.57 18.51 17.46
C CYS A 316 -5.10 18.95 17.30
N ASN A 317 -4.56 18.94 16.08
CA ASN A 317 -3.15 19.17 15.79
C ASN A 317 -2.88 20.42 14.94
N ILE A 318 -3.92 21.17 14.55
CA ILE A 318 -3.80 22.31 13.63
C ILE A 318 -2.88 23.39 14.20
N GLU A 319 -3.09 23.82 15.44
CA GLU A 319 -2.30 24.89 16.07
C GLU A 319 -0.84 24.49 16.26
N LEU A 320 -0.59 23.21 16.57
CA LEU A 320 0.76 22.68 16.64
C LEU A 320 1.46 22.75 15.27
N VAL A 321 0.80 22.34 14.19
CA VAL A 321 1.38 22.39 12.83
C VAL A 321 1.66 23.83 12.39
N LYS A 322 0.76 24.78 12.69
CA LYS A 322 1.02 26.20 12.44
C LYS A 322 2.23 26.71 13.21
N SER A 323 2.33 26.36 14.51
CA SER A 323 3.44 26.79 15.36
C SER A 323 4.81 26.28 14.89
N LEU A 324 4.83 25.16 14.17
CA LEU A 324 6.04 24.60 13.59
C LEU A 324 6.52 25.39 12.38
N GLY A 325 5.62 26.05 11.65
CA GLY A 325 5.95 27.01 10.58
C GLY A 325 5.24 26.79 9.24
N ALA A 326 4.23 25.91 9.18
CA ALA A 326 3.41 25.72 7.98
C ALA A 326 2.63 26.99 7.59
N ASP A 327 2.54 27.28 6.28
CA ASP A 327 1.82 28.43 5.74
C ASP A 327 0.31 28.20 5.67
N GLU A 328 -0.10 26.96 5.35
CA GLU A 328 -1.50 26.52 5.39
C GLU A 328 -1.63 25.17 6.11
N VAL A 329 -2.73 24.96 6.84
CA VAL A 329 -3.02 23.68 7.49
C VAL A 329 -4.44 23.23 7.18
N LEU A 330 -4.58 22.04 6.59
CA LEU A 330 -5.87 21.41 6.26
C LEU A 330 -6.19 20.31 7.26
N GLU A 331 -7.45 20.26 7.69
CA GLU A 331 -7.95 19.09 8.38
C GLU A 331 -8.26 17.98 7.36
N TYR A 332 -7.52 16.87 7.40
CA TYR A 332 -7.67 15.81 6.38
C TYR A 332 -9.04 15.12 6.38
N ARG A 333 -9.83 15.25 7.46
CA ARG A 333 -11.18 14.68 7.56
C ARG A 333 -12.26 15.54 6.90
N ASN A 334 -11.96 16.80 6.59
CA ASN A 334 -12.90 17.70 5.94
C ASN A 334 -12.75 17.57 4.42
N VAL A 335 -13.81 17.93 3.69
CA VAL A 335 -13.88 17.79 2.21
C VAL A 335 -12.67 18.42 1.52
N ASP A 336 -12.28 19.62 1.92
CA ASP A 336 -11.13 20.31 1.33
C ASP A 336 -9.79 19.66 1.70
N GLY A 337 -9.65 19.13 2.93
CA GLY A 337 -8.42 18.44 3.33
C GLY A 337 -8.28 17.05 2.70
N ALA A 338 -9.39 16.32 2.50
CA ALA A 338 -9.42 15.06 1.76
C ALA A 338 -9.10 15.28 0.28
N ALA A 339 -9.60 16.38 -0.30
CA ALA A 339 -9.33 16.79 -1.67
C ALA A 339 -7.97 17.49 -1.85
N LEU A 340 -7.20 17.70 -0.77
CA LEU A 340 -5.95 18.46 -0.77
C LEU A 340 -6.13 19.83 -1.46
N LYS A 341 -7.18 20.55 -1.10
CA LYS A 341 -7.51 21.84 -1.72
C LYS A 341 -6.97 22.99 -0.86
N SER A 342 -5.99 23.72 -1.39
CA SER A 342 -5.45 24.91 -0.75
C SER A 342 -6.54 25.98 -0.54
N PRO A 343 -6.69 26.52 0.69
CA PRO A 343 -7.58 27.64 1.00
C PRO A 343 -7.27 28.89 0.18
N SER A 344 -5.99 29.16 -0.12
CA SER A 344 -5.57 30.26 -1.00
C SER A 344 -5.55 29.91 -2.50
N GLY A 345 -5.97 28.69 -2.87
CA GLY A 345 -6.01 28.25 -4.26
C GLY A 345 -4.64 27.92 -4.86
N ARG A 346 -3.61 27.69 -4.02
CA ARG A 346 -2.29 27.26 -4.47
C ARG A 346 -2.36 25.92 -5.21
N LYS A 347 -1.49 25.79 -6.21
CA LYS A 347 -1.22 24.51 -6.87
C LYS A 347 0.12 23.99 -6.36
N TYR A 348 0.18 22.73 -6.00
CA TYR A 348 1.39 22.12 -5.46
C TYR A 348 2.27 21.61 -6.59
N ASP A 349 3.56 21.92 -6.53
CA ASP A 349 4.58 21.39 -7.44
C ASP A 349 4.88 19.91 -7.15
N PHE A 350 4.68 19.47 -5.90
CA PHE A 350 4.85 18.08 -5.47
C PHE A 350 4.08 17.78 -4.16
N ASN A 351 3.74 16.50 -3.95
CA ASN A 351 3.07 15.99 -2.75
C ASN A 351 4.00 15.02 -2.03
N LEU A 352 4.21 15.26 -0.73
CA LEU A 352 5.01 14.40 0.13
C LEU A 352 4.09 13.65 1.11
N THR A 353 4.11 12.33 1.04
CA THR A 353 3.35 11.46 1.94
C THR A 353 4.31 10.72 2.86
N PHE A 354 4.28 11.02 4.16
CA PHE A 354 5.13 10.38 5.15
C PHE A 354 4.30 9.42 6.03
N SER A 355 4.70 8.14 6.05
CA SER A 355 4.11 7.10 6.89
C SER A 355 5.16 6.60 7.87
N LYS A 356 4.80 6.38 9.15
CA LYS A 356 5.69 5.80 10.19
C LYS A 356 6.13 4.36 9.92
N LYS A 357 5.63 3.76 8.83
CA LYS A 357 5.89 2.37 8.49
C LYS A 357 7.16 2.31 7.66
N GLN A 358 8.08 1.44 8.03
CA GLN A 358 9.19 1.08 7.15
C GLN A 358 8.57 0.56 5.85
N LEU A 359 8.66 1.36 4.79
CA LEU A 359 8.16 0.99 3.47
C LEU A 359 9.18 0.06 2.85
N VAL A 360 8.96 -1.24 2.99
CA VAL A 360 9.50 -2.21 2.05
C VAL A 360 8.57 -2.14 0.83
N PRO A 361 8.99 -1.55 -0.30
CA PRO A 361 8.13 -1.52 -1.48
C PRO A 361 7.90 -2.96 -1.95
N LEU A 362 6.68 -3.44 -1.75
CA LEU A 362 6.25 -4.74 -2.25
C LEU A 362 5.83 -4.57 -3.72
N LEU A 363 6.74 -4.87 -4.64
CA LEU A 363 6.35 -5.16 -6.02
C LEU A 363 5.91 -6.64 -6.08
N MET A 364 4.60 -6.86 -6.23
CA MET A 364 4.03 -8.21 -6.33
C MET A 364 4.50 -8.88 -7.62
N ILE A 365 5.14 -10.05 -7.50
CA ILE A 365 5.61 -10.86 -8.63
C ILE A 365 4.69 -12.08 -8.73
N PRO A 366 3.72 -12.10 -9.66
CA PRO A 366 2.74 -13.17 -9.71
C PRO A 366 3.39 -14.47 -10.19
N LYS A 367 3.04 -15.57 -9.52
CA LYS A 367 3.41 -16.94 -9.90
C LYS A 367 2.19 -17.83 -9.79
N ASP A 368 1.95 -18.65 -10.82
CA ASP A 368 0.84 -19.61 -10.88
C ASP A 368 0.81 -20.53 -9.65
N VAL A 369 1.96 -21.09 -9.26
CA VAL A 369 2.07 -21.99 -8.08
C VAL A 369 1.59 -21.35 -6.77
N ASN A 370 1.80 -20.04 -6.60
CA ASN A 370 1.33 -19.33 -5.40
C ASN A 370 -0.18 -19.10 -5.45
N LEU A 371 -0.72 -18.81 -6.63
CA LEU A 371 -2.15 -18.58 -6.81
C LEU A 371 -2.93 -19.89 -6.64
N GLU A 372 -2.39 -20.99 -7.17
CA GLU A 372 -2.93 -22.34 -6.99
C GLU A 372 -2.95 -22.74 -5.51
N TYR A 373 -1.90 -22.40 -4.77
CA TYR A 373 -1.85 -22.60 -3.31
C TYR A 373 -2.95 -21.82 -2.58
N LEU A 374 -3.18 -20.56 -2.93
CA LEU A 374 -4.24 -19.75 -2.32
C LEU A 374 -5.63 -20.30 -2.61
N VAL A 375 -5.91 -20.66 -3.87
CA VAL A 375 -7.18 -21.30 -4.27
C VAL A 375 -7.40 -22.59 -3.50
N LYS A 376 -6.36 -23.40 -3.31
CA LYS A 376 -6.41 -24.61 -2.48
C LYS A 376 -6.75 -24.30 -1.02
N LEU A 377 -6.18 -23.25 -0.43
CA LEU A 377 -6.51 -22.86 0.94
C LEU A 377 -7.98 -22.43 1.10
N VAL A 378 -8.55 -21.76 0.09
CA VAL A 378 -9.99 -21.42 0.10
C VAL A 378 -10.84 -22.68 0.03
N LYS A 379 -10.53 -23.58 -0.91
CA LYS A 379 -11.20 -24.89 -1.03
C LYS A 379 -11.17 -25.69 0.28
N GLU A 380 -10.06 -25.65 1.00
CA GLU A 380 -9.89 -26.36 2.27
C GLU A 380 -10.52 -25.62 3.48
N GLY A 381 -11.12 -24.45 3.28
CA GLY A 381 -11.68 -23.60 4.34
C GLY A 381 -10.63 -22.98 5.26
N LYS A 382 -9.35 -23.01 4.86
CA LYS A 382 -8.21 -22.46 5.63
C LYS A 382 -7.93 -21.00 5.33
N LEU A 383 -8.45 -20.50 4.21
CA LEU A 383 -8.44 -19.09 3.83
C LEU A 383 -9.87 -18.69 3.49
N LYS A 384 -10.37 -17.60 4.06
CA LYS A 384 -11.70 -17.08 3.77
C LYS A 384 -11.58 -15.70 3.14
N PRO A 385 -11.85 -15.55 1.84
CA PRO A 385 -12.01 -14.23 1.25
C PRO A 385 -13.21 -13.51 1.87
N VAL A 386 -13.02 -12.23 2.17
CA VAL A 386 -14.11 -11.37 2.65
C VAL A 386 -14.60 -10.56 1.46
N ILE A 387 -15.88 -10.73 1.13
CA ILE A 387 -16.56 -9.96 0.10
C ILE A 387 -17.36 -8.85 0.79
N ASP A 388 -17.07 -7.61 0.42
CA ASP A 388 -17.74 -6.42 0.94
C ASP A 388 -19.08 -6.18 0.24
N SER A 389 -19.07 -6.25 -1.10
CA SER A 389 -20.26 -6.07 -1.92
C SER A 389 -20.04 -6.60 -3.33
N MET A 390 -21.16 -6.96 -3.97
CA MET A 390 -21.21 -7.42 -5.35
C MET A 390 -22.10 -6.47 -6.15
N HIS A 391 -21.68 -6.13 -7.36
CA HIS A 391 -22.37 -5.22 -8.24
C HIS A 391 -22.40 -5.80 -9.66
N PRO A 392 -23.52 -5.75 -10.39
CA PRO A 392 -23.51 -6.13 -11.79
C PRO A 392 -22.64 -5.13 -12.59
N LEU A 393 -22.05 -5.58 -13.70
CA LEU A 393 -21.27 -4.70 -14.58
C LEU A 393 -22.01 -3.42 -14.97
N SER A 394 -23.35 -3.47 -15.11
CA SER A 394 -24.21 -2.32 -15.42
C SER A 394 -24.30 -1.25 -14.32
N LYS A 395 -23.72 -1.52 -13.15
CA LYS A 395 -23.61 -0.60 -12.01
C LYS A 395 -22.16 -0.44 -11.54
N ALA A 396 -21.21 -0.50 -12.47
CA ALA A 396 -19.78 -0.36 -12.15
C ALA A 396 -19.45 0.98 -11.45
N GLU A 397 -20.27 2.02 -11.65
CA GLU A 397 -20.18 3.31 -10.97
C GLU A 397 -20.37 3.17 -9.45
N ASP A 398 -21.32 2.35 -9.01
CA ASP A 398 -21.61 2.12 -7.59
C ASP A 398 -20.45 1.38 -6.92
N ALA A 399 -19.91 0.38 -7.60
CA ALA A 399 -18.72 -0.35 -7.18
C ALA A 399 -17.49 0.57 -7.07
N TRP A 400 -17.30 1.47 -8.06
CA TRP A 400 -16.23 2.46 -8.04
C TRP A 400 -16.41 3.46 -6.88
N LEU A 401 -17.60 4.05 -6.74
CA LEU A 401 -17.92 4.98 -5.64
C LEU A 401 -17.55 4.37 -4.28
N LYS A 402 -17.93 3.11 -4.08
CA LYS A 402 -17.65 2.38 -2.85
C LYS A 402 -16.17 2.10 -2.63
N SER A 403 -15.40 1.88 -3.71
CA SER A 403 -13.95 1.73 -3.63
C SER A 403 -13.25 3.03 -3.26
N ILE A 404 -13.64 4.16 -3.87
CA ILE A 404 -13.08 5.49 -3.57
C ILE A 404 -13.40 5.94 -2.15
N ASP A 405 -14.58 5.60 -1.62
CA ASP A 405 -14.96 5.95 -0.24
C ASP A 405 -13.98 5.35 0.80
N GLY A 406 -13.23 4.30 0.43
CA GLY A 406 -12.14 3.76 1.26
C GLY A 406 -12.61 3.01 2.52
N HIS A 407 -13.92 2.76 2.63
CA HIS A 407 -14.54 2.11 3.78
C HIS A 407 -14.95 0.66 3.55
N ALA A 408 -14.64 0.08 2.38
CA ALA A 408 -14.95 -1.30 2.05
C ALA A 408 -14.34 -2.27 3.07
N THR A 409 -15.13 -3.27 3.48
CA THR A 409 -14.73 -4.32 4.41
C THR A 409 -14.53 -5.62 3.65
N GLY A 410 -13.37 -5.75 3.00
CA GLY A 410 -13.08 -6.85 2.08
C GLY A 410 -13.01 -6.40 0.62
N ASN A 411 -13.32 -7.30 -0.30
CA ASN A 411 -13.22 -7.09 -1.74
C ASN A 411 -14.55 -6.62 -2.33
N ILE A 412 -14.49 -5.70 -3.28
CA ILE A 412 -15.65 -5.27 -4.08
C ILE A 412 -15.64 -6.05 -5.38
N ILE A 413 -16.72 -6.74 -5.70
CA ILE A 413 -16.82 -7.65 -6.84
C ILE A 413 -17.76 -7.06 -7.90
N LEU A 414 -17.36 -7.20 -9.16
CA LEU A 414 -18.21 -7.01 -10.33
C LEU A 414 -18.65 -8.36 -10.87
N GLU A 415 -19.97 -8.57 -10.99
CA GLU A 415 -20.58 -9.74 -11.64
C GLU A 415 -20.72 -9.46 -13.15
N LEU A 416 -20.30 -10.42 -13.99
CA LEU A 416 -20.03 -10.23 -15.42
C LEU A 416 -20.83 -11.16 -16.34
#